data_AF-A0A6A6WJU8-F1
#
_entry.id   AF-A0A6A6WJU8-F1
#
_cell.length_a   1.000
_cell.length_b   1.000
_cell.length_c   1.000
_cell.angle_alpha   90.00
_cell.angle_beta   90.00
_cell.angle_gamma   90.00
#
_symmetry.space_group_name_H-M   'P 1'
#
loop_
_entity.id
_entity.type
_entity.pdbx_description
1 polymer ?
#
loop_
_entity_poly.entity_id
_entity_poly.type
_entity_poly.pdbx_seq_one_letter_code
_entity_poly.pdbx_strand_id
1 'polypeptide(L)'
;MHLNLRTATDEDLDHLATIMCAAFPADPQWDYRFPRRKDYPEDHYKATREMCESMLKEKGVCINVVTTPVKIKGKEYERPIALAVWELHYEKTSTFTDVVKCAPRRDADPKRMDAFDNATLKAKTEYFDHVYGDQQIHLRILGTHPDFQRCGAGSQHCRWGMNLAHKHEVPVTILSSPLGQQLYTHLGFDHLAYFPVHVQGEEEQLSVGVMVKHCGGQYMAASQGAKLLA
;
A
#
# COMPACT_ATOMS: atom_id res chain seq x y z
N MET A 1 11.11 16.49 14.36
CA MET A 1 9.78 16.57 13.70
C MET A 1 8.81 15.82 14.59
N HIS A 2 7.69 16.44 14.97
CA HIS A 2 6.65 15.76 15.75
C HIS A 2 5.70 15.06 14.78
N LEU A 3 5.49 13.76 14.96
CA LEU A 3 4.67 12.92 14.08
C LEU A 3 3.47 12.39 14.84
N ASN A 4 2.28 12.65 14.30
CA ASN A 4 1.03 12.14 14.85
C ASN A 4 0.34 11.22 13.85
N LEU A 5 -0.09 10.03 14.29
CA LEU A 5 -0.80 9.08 13.44
C LEU A 5 -2.28 9.10 13.79
N ARG A 6 -3.14 9.21 12.77
CA ARG A 6 -4.60 9.13 12.93
C ARG A 6 -5.25 8.51 11.69
N THR A 7 -6.50 8.09 11.83
CA THR A 7 -7.35 7.72 10.69
C THR A 7 -7.64 8.97 9.85
N ALA A 8 -7.66 8.78 8.53
CA ALA A 8 -7.98 9.82 7.57
C ALA A 8 -9.49 10.15 7.61
N THR A 9 -9.83 11.38 7.27
CA THR A 9 -11.21 11.84 7.08
C THR A 9 -11.41 12.35 5.66
N ASP A 10 -12.65 12.67 5.29
CA ASP A 10 -12.96 13.27 3.98
C ASP A 10 -12.19 14.58 3.72
N GLU A 11 -11.81 15.31 4.77
CA GLU A 11 -11.01 16.54 4.69
C GLU A 11 -9.57 16.27 4.23
N ASP A 12 -9.07 15.04 4.37
CA ASP A 12 -7.73 14.66 3.93
C ASP A 12 -7.66 14.32 2.44
N LEU A 13 -8.79 14.20 1.73
CA LEU A 13 -8.85 13.65 0.37
C LEU A 13 -7.84 14.29 -0.60
N ASP A 14 -7.76 15.62 -0.62
CA ASP A 14 -6.82 16.33 -1.49
C ASP A 14 -5.36 16.13 -1.05
N HIS A 15 -5.11 16.00 0.26
CA HIS A 15 -3.78 15.66 0.79
C HIS A 15 -3.38 14.23 0.42
N LEU A 16 -4.30 13.25 0.49
CA LEU A 16 -4.04 11.88 0.09
C LEU A 16 -3.62 11.83 -1.39
N ALA A 17 -4.39 12.44 -2.28
CA ALA A 17 -4.08 12.51 -3.70
C ALA A 17 -2.72 13.18 -3.96
N THR A 18 -2.46 14.31 -3.28
CA THR A 18 -1.19 15.03 -3.38
C THR A 18 0.00 14.16 -2.93
N ILE A 19 -0.12 13.46 -1.79
CA ILE A 19 0.92 12.57 -1.28
C ILE A 19 1.19 11.44 -2.28
N MET A 20 0.15 10.80 -2.82
CA MET A 20 0.31 9.70 -3.79
C MET A 20 0.99 10.18 -5.08
N CYS A 21 0.52 11.28 -5.66
CA CYS A 21 1.12 11.86 -6.86
C CYS A 21 2.58 12.31 -6.66
N ALA A 22 2.95 12.72 -5.45
CA ALA A 22 4.32 13.14 -5.13
C ALA A 22 5.24 11.97 -4.76
N ALA A 23 4.74 10.97 -4.03
CA ALA A 23 5.55 9.87 -3.50
C ALA A 23 5.78 8.75 -4.53
N PHE A 24 4.76 8.41 -5.33
CA PHE A 24 4.79 7.21 -6.15
C PHE A 24 5.54 7.29 -7.48
N PRO A 25 5.90 8.47 -8.03
CA PRO A 25 6.85 8.52 -9.14
C PRO A 25 8.23 7.90 -8.84
N ALA A 26 8.55 7.62 -7.56
CA ALA A 26 9.75 6.87 -7.18
C ALA A 26 9.54 5.34 -7.15
N ASP A 27 8.29 4.88 -7.25
CA ASP A 27 7.93 3.46 -7.27
C ASP A 27 7.81 2.96 -8.72
N PRO A 28 8.65 1.99 -9.14
CA PRO A 28 8.58 1.41 -10.48
C PRO A 28 7.19 0.87 -10.86
N GLN A 29 6.42 0.38 -9.88
CA GLN A 29 5.06 -0.14 -10.13
C GLN A 29 4.09 0.96 -10.57
N TRP A 30 4.31 2.20 -10.12
CA TRP A 30 3.50 3.34 -10.49
C TRP A 30 3.84 3.83 -11.91
N ASP A 31 5.13 3.93 -12.20
CA ASP A 31 5.64 4.35 -13.49
C ASP A 31 5.23 3.40 -14.62
N TYR A 32 5.29 2.09 -14.35
CA TYR A 32 4.87 1.05 -15.28
C TYR A 32 3.40 1.19 -15.68
N ARG A 33 2.51 1.45 -14.72
CA ARG A 33 1.06 1.61 -14.98
C ARG A 33 0.68 2.96 -15.57
N PHE A 34 1.41 4.01 -15.19
CA PHE A 34 1.10 5.41 -15.54
C PHE A 34 2.27 6.08 -16.29
N PRO A 35 2.66 5.57 -17.48
CA PRO A 35 3.82 6.07 -18.20
C PRO A 35 3.64 7.50 -18.71
N ARG A 36 2.40 7.93 -19.02
CA ARG A 36 2.09 9.26 -19.57
C ARG A 36 1.60 10.26 -18.51
N ARG A 37 1.77 9.96 -17.21
CA ARG A 37 1.36 10.87 -16.11
C ARG A 37 2.01 12.25 -16.15
N LYS A 38 3.20 12.37 -16.74
CA LYS A 38 3.89 13.65 -16.92
C LYS A 38 3.30 14.46 -18.07
N ASP A 39 2.77 13.79 -19.09
CA ASP A 39 2.11 14.42 -20.24
C ASP A 39 0.67 14.83 -19.91
N TYR A 40 0.03 14.09 -18.99
CA TYR A 40 -1.35 14.31 -18.54
C TYR A 40 -1.44 14.41 -17.00
N PRO A 41 -0.79 15.41 -16.37
CA PRO A 41 -0.73 15.52 -14.90
C PRO A 41 -2.11 15.77 -14.26
N GLU A 42 -2.99 16.52 -14.92
CA GLU A 42 -4.35 16.79 -14.42
C GLU A 42 -5.22 15.53 -14.43
N ASP A 43 -5.12 14.71 -15.49
CA ASP A 43 -5.80 13.41 -15.56
C ASP A 43 -5.27 12.48 -14.47
N HIS A 44 -3.96 12.47 -14.26
CA HIS A 44 -3.33 11.65 -13.22
C HIS A 44 -3.78 12.04 -11.82
N TYR A 45 -3.80 13.34 -11.50
CA TYR A 45 -4.26 13.84 -10.21
C TYR A 45 -5.75 13.53 -10.01
N LYS A 46 -6.60 13.82 -11.00
CA LYS A 46 -8.04 13.54 -10.94
C LYS A 46 -8.30 12.06 -10.65
N ALA A 47 -7.69 11.16 -11.42
CA ALA A 47 -7.89 9.71 -11.25
C ALA A 47 -7.32 9.20 -9.91
N THR A 48 -6.19 9.75 -9.45
CA THR A 48 -5.62 9.41 -8.14
C THR A 48 -6.52 9.88 -7.00
N ARG A 49 -7.12 11.05 -7.13
CA ARG A 49 -8.10 11.59 -6.17
C ARG A 49 -9.38 10.76 -6.13
N GLU A 50 -9.94 10.40 -7.28
CA GLU A 50 -11.10 9.51 -7.39
C GLU A 50 -10.82 8.13 -6.74
N MET A 51 -9.60 7.60 -6.93
CA MET A 51 -9.17 6.37 -6.27
C MET A 51 -9.08 6.52 -4.75
N CYS A 52 -8.53 7.62 -4.24
CA CYS A 52 -8.52 7.92 -2.79
C CYS A 52 -9.93 8.02 -2.22
N GLU A 53 -10.83 8.71 -2.91
CA GLU A 53 -12.22 8.88 -2.51
C GLU A 53 -12.95 7.54 -2.46
N SER A 54 -12.70 6.65 -3.42
CA SER A 54 -13.26 5.30 -3.42
C SER A 54 -12.76 4.50 -2.21
N MET A 55 -11.46 4.53 -1.92
CA MET A 55 -10.89 3.80 -0.78
C MET A 55 -11.39 4.33 0.58
N LEU A 56 -11.66 5.64 0.72
CA LEU A 56 -12.25 6.20 1.94
C LEU A 56 -13.68 5.67 2.22
N LYS A 57 -14.40 5.27 1.17
CA LYS A 57 -15.79 4.78 1.25
C LYS A 57 -15.86 3.25 1.27
N GLU A 58 -14.74 2.56 1.05
CA GLU A 58 -14.67 1.12 0.91
C GLU A 58 -14.78 0.43 2.29
N LYS A 59 -15.69 -0.55 2.41
CA LYS A 59 -15.90 -1.28 3.67
C LYS A 59 -14.73 -2.22 3.94
N GLY A 60 -14.29 -2.28 5.20
CA GLY A 60 -13.12 -3.07 5.59
C GLY A 60 -11.79 -2.46 5.13
N VAL A 61 -11.79 -1.23 4.60
CA VAL A 61 -10.58 -0.47 4.29
C VAL A 61 -10.41 0.65 5.31
N CYS A 62 -9.18 0.77 5.83
CA CYS A 62 -8.78 1.84 6.73
C CYS A 62 -7.63 2.63 6.11
N ILE A 63 -7.83 3.94 5.93
CA ILE A 63 -6.74 4.85 5.56
C ILE A 63 -6.26 5.56 6.83
N ASN A 64 -4.98 5.42 7.14
CA ASN A 64 -4.33 6.23 8.16
C ASN A 64 -3.43 7.26 7.51
N VAL A 65 -3.27 8.41 8.16
CA VAL A 65 -2.28 9.44 7.82
C VAL A 65 -1.32 9.67 8.98
N VAL A 66 -0.08 9.99 8.65
CA VAL A 66 0.84 10.63 9.59
C VAL A 66 0.87 12.12 9.29
N THR A 67 0.67 12.94 10.32
CA THR A 67 0.68 14.40 10.25
C THR A 67 1.88 14.98 10.99
N THR A 68 2.27 16.19 10.59
CA THR A 68 3.22 17.04 11.33
C THR A 68 2.68 18.47 11.40
N PRO A 69 2.95 19.22 12.48
CA PRO A 69 2.63 20.64 12.54
C PRO A 69 3.36 21.42 11.43
N VAL A 70 2.63 22.28 10.72
CA VAL A 70 3.16 23.26 9.77
C VAL A 70 2.58 24.64 10.06
N LYS A 71 3.39 25.68 9.87
CA LYS A 71 2.94 27.07 10.07
C LYS A 71 2.56 27.71 8.74
N ILE A 72 1.31 28.12 8.61
CA ILE A 72 0.78 28.84 7.45
C ILE A 72 0.23 30.18 7.95
N LYS A 73 0.80 31.30 7.46
CA LYS A 73 0.40 32.67 7.87
C LYS A 73 0.31 32.85 9.39
N GLY A 74 1.27 32.29 10.13
CA GLY A 74 1.36 32.40 11.59
C GLY A 74 0.44 31.47 12.39
N LYS A 75 -0.44 30.71 11.74
CA LYS A 75 -1.27 29.68 12.36
C LYS A 75 -0.66 28.30 12.15
N GLU A 76 -0.78 27.43 13.14
CA GLU A 76 -0.28 26.06 13.09
C GLU A 76 -1.39 25.10 12.65
N TYR A 77 -1.05 24.18 11.75
CA TYR A 77 -1.96 23.18 11.18
C TYR A 77 -1.28 21.82 11.18
N GLU A 78 -2.04 20.76 11.46
CA GLU A 78 -1.57 19.38 11.28
C GLU A 78 -1.69 19.01 9.81
N ARG A 79 -0.56 18.92 9.10
CA ARG A 79 -0.53 18.56 7.67
C ARG A 79 -0.28 17.07 7.52
N PRO A 80 -1.15 16.31 6.82
CA PRO A 80 -0.82 14.96 6.36
C PRO A 80 0.42 14.96 5.46
N ILE A 81 1.37 14.08 5.77
CA ILE A 81 2.65 13.94 5.05
C ILE A 81 2.93 12.52 4.59
N ALA A 82 2.21 11.55 5.13
CA ALA A 82 2.26 10.15 4.72
C ALA A 82 0.87 9.53 4.85
N LEU A 83 0.64 8.46 4.10
CA LEU A 83 -0.57 7.65 4.18
C LEU A 83 -0.23 6.17 4.15
N ALA A 84 -1.11 5.37 4.75
CA ALA A 84 -1.16 3.93 4.56
C ALA A 84 -2.61 3.48 4.40
N VAL A 85 -2.87 2.62 3.41
CA VAL A 85 -4.18 2.01 3.16
C VAL A 85 -4.11 0.54 3.55
N TRP A 86 -5.00 0.13 4.44
CA TRP A 86 -5.05 -1.21 5.02
C TRP A 86 -6.38 -1.89 4.69
N GLU A 87 -6.35 -3.17 4.33
CA GLU A 87 -7.54 -4.04 4.29
C GLU A 87 -7.59 -4.85 5.57
N LEU A 88 -8.71 -4.75 6.28
CA LEU A 88 -8.99 -5.40 7.55
C LEU A 88 -9.94 -6.57 7.30
N HIS A 89 -9.41 -7.67 6.74
CA HIS A 89 -10.23 -8.79 6.27
C HIS A 89 -11.07 -9.47 7.36
N TYR A 90 -10.64 -9.38 8.63
CA TYR A 90 -11.40 -9.94 9.77
C TYR A 90 -12.72 -9.20 10.01
N GLU A 91 -12.87 -7.98 9.48
CA GLU A 91 -14.15 -7.30 9.38
C GLU A 91 -14.84 -7.85 8.12
N LYS A 92 -15.82 -8.75 8.33
CA LYS A 92 -16.51 -9.64 7.35
C LYS A 92 -17.17 -8.99 6.12
N THR A 93 -16.72 -7.83 5.67
CA THR A 93 -17.23 -7.09 4.52
C THR A 93 -16.15 -6.52 3.61
N SER A 94 -14.88 -6.89 3.76
CA SER A 94 -13.86 -6.54 2.76
C SER A 94 -14.02 -7.45 1.55
N THR A 95 -14.90 -7.05 0.64
CA THR A 95 -14.90 -7.56 -0.71
C THR A 95 -13.80 -6.82 -1.44
N PHE A 96 -12.70 -7.50 -1.77
CA PHE A 96 -11.76 -7.04 -2.80
C PHE A 96 -12.52 -7.11 -4.14
N THR A 97 -13.52 -6.24 -4.32
CA THR A 97 -14.44 -6.29 -5.45
C THR A 97 -14.36 -5.01 -6.24
N ASP A 98 -14.13 -5.27 -7.52
CA ASP A 98 -14.13 -4.38 -8.66
C ASP A 98 -13.05 -3.31 -8.59
N VAL A 99 -11.97 -3.57 -9.33
CA VAL A 99 -11.15 -2.54 -9.95
C VAL A 99 -12.12 -1.47 -10.41
N VAL A 100 -12.15 -0.32 -9.73
CA VAL A 100 -12.93 0.83 -10.18
C VAL A 100 -12.42 1.09 -11.58
N LYS A 101 -13.22 0.68 -12.59
CA LYS A 101 -12.91 0.95 -13.99
C LYS A 101 -12.94 2.45 -14.11
N CYS A 102 -11.77 3.06 -13.91
CA CYS A 102 -11.56 4.46 -14.20
C CYS A 102 -12.01 4.65 -15.65
N ALA A 103 -12.68 5.77 -15.91
CA ALA A 103 -12.89 6.21 -17.28
C ALA A 103 -11.55 6.14 -18.04
N PRO A 104 -11.55 5.90 -19.37
CA PRO A 104 -10.33 5.83 -20.15
C PRO A 104 -9.42 7.01 -19.80
N ARG A 105 -8.29 6.72 -19.16
CA ARG A 105 -7.37 7.72 -18.60
C ARG A 105 -6.15 7.83 -19.48
N ARG A 106 -5.80 9.05 -19.92
CA ARG A 106 -4.71 9.24 -20.88
C ARG A 106 -3.34 9.04 -20.24
N ASP A 107 -3.22 9.16 -18.93
CA ASP A 107 -1.96 8.97 -18.23
C ASP A 107 -1.53 7.50 -18.08
N ALA A 108 -2.47 6.56 -18.20
CA ALA A 108 -2.22 5.13 -18.00
C ALA A 108 -2.03 4.34 -19.30
N ASP A 109 -1.37 3.19 -19.15
CA ASP A 109 -1.39 2.11 -20.12
C ASP A 109 -2.38 1.02 -19.67
N PRO A 110 -3.51 0.83 -20.37
CA PRO A 110 -4.51 -0.15 -19.98
C PRO A 110 -4.00 -1.59 -19.92
N LYS A 111 -3.09 -1.99 -20.82
CA LYS A 111 -2.57 -3.37 -20.83
C LYS A 111 -1.69 -3.62 -19.63
N ARG A 112 -0.87 -2.64 -19.25
CA ARG A 112 0.00 -2.72 -18.08
C ARG A 112 -0.79 -2.65 -16.77
N MET A 113 -1.86 -1.86 -16.73
CA MET A 113 -2.82 -1.89 -15.63
C MET A 113 -3.45 -3.28 -15.47
N ASP A 114 -4.02 -3.84 -16.55
CA ASP A 114 -4.63 -5.18 -16.52
C ASP A 114 -3.61 -6.26 -16.12
N ALA A 115 -2.38 -6.20 -16.64
CA ALA A 115 -1.32 -7.15 -16.27
C ALA A 115 -0.97 -7.05 -14.77
N PHE A 116 -0.86 -5.83 -14.25
CA PHE A 116 -0.58 -5.58 -12.83
C PHE A 116 -1.71 -6.08 -11.93
N ASP A 117 -2.96 -5.74 -12.25
CA ASP A 117 -4.13 -6.11 -11.46
C ASP A 117 -4.31 -7.64 -11.45
N ASN A 118 -4.19 -8.30 -12.60
CA ASN A 118 -4.28 -9.76 -12.69
C ASN A 118 -3.15 -10.48 -11.93
N ALA A 119 -1.91 -10.00 -12.06
CA ALA A 119 -0.77 -10.62 -11.40
C ALA A 119 -0.82 -10.44 -9.88
N THR A 120 -1.18 -9.24 -9.40
CA THR A 120 -1.32 -8.96 -7.97
C THR A 120 -2.50 -9.69 -7.36
N LEU A 121 -3.65 -9.76 -8.04
CA LEU A 121 -4.80 -10.56 -7.59
C LEU A 121 -4.41 -12.04 -7.48
N LYS A 122 -3.80 -12.61 -8.52
CA LYS A 122 -3.35 -14.01 -8.49
C LYS A 122 -2.39 -14.26 -7.33
N ALA A 123 -1.39 -13.40 -7.14
CA ALA A 123 -0.42 -13.55 -6.06
C ALA A 123 -1.07 -13.39 -4.68
N LYS A 124 -1.94 -12.39 -4.48
CA LYS A 124 -2.67 -12.21 -3.22
C LYS A 124 -3.51 -13.45 -2.90
N THR A 125 -4.23 -13.97 -3.88
CA THR A 125 -5.04 -15.18 -3.70
C THR A 125 -4.18 -16.39 -3.34
N GLU A 126 -3.10 -16.64 -4.08
CA GLU A 126 -2.23 -17.81 -3.91
C GLU A 126 -1.48 -17.79 -2.58
N TYR A 127 -0.83 -16.66 -2.25
CA TYR A 127 0.08 -16.57 -1.11
C TYR A 127 -0.60 -16.14 0.18
N PHE A 128 -1.74 -15.44 0.11
CA PHE A 128 -2.39 -14.87 1.28
C PHE A 128 -3.81 -15.41 1.47
N ASP A 129 -4.71 -15.23 0.51
CA ASP A 129 -6.14 -15.52 0.76
C ASP A 129 -6.40 -17.03 0.92
N HIS A 130 -5.75 -17.89 0.14
CA HIS A 130 -5.84 -19.34 0.34
C HIS A 130 -5.16 -19.83 1.62
N VAL A 131 -4.20 -19.07 2.16
CA VAL A 131 -3.40 -19.47 3.33
C VAL A 131 -4.03 -18.99 4.63
N TYR A 132 -4.47 -17.73 4.66
CA TYR A 132 -4.95 -17.04 5.87
C TYR A 132 -6.46 -16.73 5.81
N GLY A 133 -7.09 -16.82 4.65
CA GLY A 133 -8.50 -16.44 4.47
C GLY A 133 -8.74 -15.00 4.94
N ASP A 134 -9.78 -14.82 5.74
CA ASP A 134 -10.15 -13.53 6.34
C ASP A 134 -9.29 -13.17 7.58
N GLN A 135 -8.42 -14.06 8.04
CA GLN A 135 -7.59 -13.87 9.23
C GLN A 135 -6.26 -13.22 8.86
N GLN A 136 -6.31 -12.02 8.28
CA GLN A 136 -5.12 -11.25 7.89
C GLN A 136 -5.40 -9.74 7.86
N ILE A 137 -4.33 -8.96 7.93
CA ILE A 137 -4.34 -7.51 7.67
C ILE A 137 -3.42 -7.23 6.49
N HIS A 138 -3.97 -6.70 5.40
CA HIS A 138 -3.20 -6.46 4.19
C HIS A 138 -2.82 -4.98 4.05
N LEU A 139 -1.54 -4.68 3.83
CA LEU A 139 -1.09 -3.34 3.47
C LEU A 139 -1.15 -3.16 1.95
N ARG A 140 -2.13 -2.41 1.45
CA ARG A 140 -2.28 -2.12 0.01
C ARG A 140 -1.30 -1.06 -0.47
N ILE A 141 -1.20 0.02 0.30
CA ILE A 141 -0.56 1.26 -0.15
C ILE A 141 0.20 1.87 1.03
N LEU A 142 1.44 2.29 0.80
CA LEU A 142 2.24 3.05 1.75
C LEU A 142 3.01 4.14 0.99
N GLY A 143 2.80 5.40 1.38
CA GLY A 143 3.47 6.54 0.75
C GLY A 143 3.86 7.60 1.75
N THR A 144 5.02 8.21 1.57
CA THR A 144 5.45 9.40 2.30
C THR A 144 5.90 10.44 1.30
N HIS A 145 5.35 11.65 1.41
CA HIS A 145 5.70 12.78 0.56
C HIS A 145 7.23 12.99 0.58
N PRO A 146 7.89 13.22 -0.56
CA PRO A 146 9.36 13.25 -0.68
C PRO A 146 10.03 14.19 0.33
N ASP A 147 9.49 15.40 0.54
CA ASP A 147 10.00 16.37 1.53
C ASP A 147 9.98 15.89 2.99
N PHE A 148 9.24 14.82 3.28
CA PHE A 148 9.07 14.26 4.62
C PHE A 148 9.52 12.80 4.70
N GLN A 149 10.27 12.30 3.72
CA GLN A 149 10.83 10.96 3.80
C GLN A 149 11.93 10.87 4.86
N ARG A 150 12.27 9.63 5.25
CA ARG A 150 13.33 9.33 6.23
C ARG A 150 13.12 9.95 7.62
N CYS A 151 11.90 10.39 7.95
CA CYS A 151 11.53 10.91 9.27
C CYS A 151 10.87 9.87 10.20
N GLY A 152 10.61 8.65 9.70
CA GLY A 152 9.97 7.58 10.47
C GLY A 152 8.47 7.37 10.20
N ALA A 153 7.83 8.20 9.36
CA ALA A 153 6.39 8.08 9.05
C ALA A 153 6.00 6.70 8.51
N GLY A 154 6.75 6.16 7.54
CA GLY A 154 6.50 4.80 7.02
C GLY A 154 6.62 3.71 8.09
N SER A 155 7.61 3.81 8.98
CA SER A 155 7.75 2.88 10.11
C SER A 155 6.61 3.00 11.11
N GLN A 156 6.12 4.22 11.35
CA GLN A 156 4.98 4.47 12.25
C GLN A 156 3.70 3.81 11.71
N HIS A 157 3.43 3.94 10.41
CA HIS A 157 2.32 3.25 9.76
C HIS A 157 2.42 1.73 9.89
N CYS A 158 3.55 1.13 9.53
CA CYS A 158 3.71 -0.32 9.65
C CYS A 158 3.55 -0.78 11.11
N ARG A 159 4.09 -0.05 12.09
CA ARG A 159 3.92 -0.38 13.51
C ARG A 159 2.47 -0.36 13.95
N TRP A 160 1.67 0.59 13.45
CA TRP A 160 0.23 0.59 13.70
C TRP A 160 -0.42 -0.71 13.22
N GLY A 161 -0.18 -1.12 11.98
CA GLY A 161 -0.76 -2.36 11.42
C GLY A 161 -0.26 -3.62 12.12
N MET A 162 1.04 -3.67 12.47
CA MET A 162 1.63 -4.78 13.23
C MET A 162 1.04 -4.89 14.64
N ASN A 163 0.82 -3.77 15.34
CA ASN A 163 0.21 -3.77 16.67
C ASN A 163 -1.26 -4.23 16.61
N LEU A 164 -2.00 -3.79 15.58
CA LEU A 164 -3.36 -4.26 15.35
C LEU A 164 -3.38 -5.77 15.06
N ALA A 165 -2.51 -6.24 14.17
CA ALA A 165 -2.35 -7.66 13.86
C ALA A 165 -1.98 -8.50 15.08
N HIS A 166 -1.12 -7.99 15.97
CA HIS A 166 -0.78 -8.65 17.23
C HIS A 166 -1.99 -8.80 18.16
N LYS A 167 -2.79 -7.74 18.30
CA LYS A 167 -4.01 -7.76 19.13
C LYS A 167 -5.05 -8.77 18.60
N HIS A 168 -5.13 -8.95 17.29
CA HIS A 168 -6.06 -9.86 16.64
C HIS A 168 -5.47 -11.26 16.37
N GLU A 169 -4.20 -11.49 16.71
CA GLU A 169 -3.46 -12.73 16.45
C GLU A 169 -3.46 -13.18 14.97
N VAL A 170 -3.43 -12.21 14.05
CA VAL A 170 -3.40 -12.43 12.59
C VAL A 170 -2.08 -11.96 11.99
N PRO A 171 -1.65 -12.49 10.82
CA PRO A 171 -0.52 -11.96 10.07
C PRO A 171 -0.80 -10.61 9.41
N VAL A 172 0.28 -9.88 9.13
CA VAL A 172 0.29 -8.75 8.19
C VAL A 172 0.85 -9.21 6.86
N THR A 173 0.14 -8.96 5.76
CA THR A 173 0.52 -9.38 4.40
C THR A 173 0.78 -8.17 3.51
N ILE A 174 1.77 -8.26 2.60
CA ILE A 174 2.17 -7.15 1.72
C ILE A 174 2.62 -7.70 0.36
N LEU A 175 2.12 -7.09 -0.73
CA LEU A 175 2.75 -7.15 -2.04
C LEU A 175 3.61 -5.90 -2.22
N SER A 176 4.92 -6.07 -2.22
CA SER A 176 5.88 -4.99 -2.04
C SER A 176 6.60 -4.60 -3.32
N SER A 177 6.70 -3.30 -3.57
CA SER A 177 7.63 -2.76 -4.57
C SER A 177 9.07 -2.87 -4.06
N PRO A 178 10.07 -2.92 -4.98
CA PRO A 178 11.48 -2.92 -4.58
C PRO A 178 11.84 -1.76 -3.62
N LEU A 179 11.19 -0.60 -3.78
CA LEU A 179 11.41 0.58 -2.93
C LEU A 179 11.02 0.32 -1.46
N GLY A 180 9.92 -0.38 -1.22
CA GLY A 180 9.41 -0.65 0.13
C GLY A 180 10.10 -1.81 0.86
N GLN A 181 10.71 -2.75 0.12
CA GLN A 181 11.25 -4.00 0.68
C GLN A 181 12.29 -3.80 1.79
N GLN A 182 13.16 -2.79 1.67
CA GLN A 182 14.16 -2.51 2.70
C GLN A 182 13.50 -2.12 4.04
N LEU A 183 12.43 -1.32 4.00
CA LEU A 183 11.68 -0.93 5.18
C LEU A 183 10.99 -2.16 5.81
N TYR A 184 10.30 -2.97 5.01
CA TYR A 184 9.59 -4.15 5.53
C TYR A 184 10.56 -5.17 6.12
N THR A 185 11.69 -5.42 5.47
CA THR A 185 12.75 -6.31 5.99
C THR A 185 13.28 -5.80 7.33
N HIS A 186 13.57 -4.49 7.44
CA HIS A 186 14.01 -3.88 8.69
C HIS A 186 12.98 -4.02 9.82
N LEU A 187 11.69 -4.04 9.49
CA LEU A 187 10.60 -4.24 10.44
C LEU A 187 10.31 -5.74 10.72
N GLY A 188 11.10 -6.65 10.15
CA GLY A 188 11.02 -8.09 10.37
C GLY A 188 9.83 -8.74 9.68
N PHE A 189 9.53 -8.31 8.45
CA PHE A 189 8.72 -9.09 7.50
C PHE A 189 9.61 -10.15 6.85
N ASP A 190 9.10 -11.38 6.77
CA ASP A 190 9.72 -12.47 6.03
C ASP A 190 9.38 -12.35 4.54
N HIS A 191 10.35 -12.67 3.69
CA HIS A 191 10.17 -12.71 2.25
C HIS A 191 9.77 -14.13 1.82
N LEU A 192 8.61 -14.27 1.18
CA LEU A 192 8.08 -15.58 0.75
C LEU A 192 8.45 -15.91 -0.69
N ALA A 193 8.24 -14.96 -1.61
CA ALA A 193 8.40 -15.19 -3.04
C ALA A 193 8.53 -13.87 -3.81
N TYR A 194 8.97 -13.94 -5.06
CA TYR A 194 8.82 -12.86 -6.04
C TYR A 194 7.93 -13.36 -7.18
N PHE A 195 7.10 -12.49 -7.74
CA PHE A 195 6.38 -12.77 -8.97
C PHE A 195 6.59 -11.66 -10.00
N PRO A 196 6.64 -12.00 -11.30
CA PRO A 196 6.78 -11.02 -12.35
C PRO A 196 5.43 -10.41 -12.72
N VAL A 197 5.47 -9.14 -13.14
CA VAL A 197 4.38 -8.49 -13.89
C VAL A 197 4.94 -8.07 -15.23
N HIS A 198 4.34 -8.51 -16.32
CA HIS A 198 4.76 -8.15 -17.67
C HIS A 198 3.57 -8.23 -18.64
N VAL A 199 3.64 -7.46 -19.72
CA VAL A 199 2.76 -7.62 -20.89
C VAL A 199 3.51 -8.47 -21.92
N GLN A 200 2.83 -9.48 -22.48
CA GLN A 200 3.45 -10.34 -23.50
C GLN A 200 3.90 -9.51 -24.71
N GLY A 201 5.17 -9.64 -25.07
CA GLY A 201 5.77 -8.91 -26.19
C GLY A 201 6.44 -7.57 -25.81
N GLU A 202 6.39 -7.17 -24.54
CA GLU A 202 7.16 -6.04 -24.02
C GLU A 202 8.42 -6.54 -23.28
N GLU A 203 9.51 -5.77 -23.36
CA GLU A 203 10.73 -6.04 -22.60
C GLU A 203 10.62 -5.58 -21.13
N GLU A 204 9.79 -4.57 -20.88
CA GLU A 204 9.62 -3.98 -19.55
C GLU A 204 8.81 -4.92 -18.65
N GLN A 205 9.34 -5.17 -17.44
CA GLN A 205 8.69 -6.02 -16.44
C GLN A 205 8.96 -5.51 -15.03
N LEU A 206 8.07 -5.85 -14.11
CA LEU A 206 8.22 -5.62 -12.68
C LEU A 206 8.51 -6.93 -11.95
N SER A 207 9.24 -6.84 -10.85
CA SER A 207 9.33 -7.91 -9.86
C SER A 207 8.70 -7.42 -8.56
N VAL A 208 7.64 -8.09 -8.11
CA VAL A 208 6.89 -7.74 -6.91
C VAL A 208 7.18 -8.78 -5.84
N GLY A 209 7.57 -8.33 -4.64
CA GLY A 209 7.91 -9.21 -3.52
C GLY A 209 6.67 -9.54 -2.70
N VAL A 210 6.52 -10.80 -2.33
CA VAL A 210 5.48 -11.29 -1.43
C VAL A 210 6.08 -11.37 -0.03
N MET A 211 5.58 -10.55 0.89
CA MET A 211 6.11 -10.47 2.25
C MET A 211 5.02 -10.66 3.30
N VAL A 212 5.38 -11.30 4.42
CA VAL A 212 4.46 -11.53 5.53
C VAL A 212 5.15 -11.25 6.86
N LYS A 213 4.39 -10.77 7.83
CA LYS A 213 4.80 -10.74 9.22
C LYS A 213 3.77 -11.46 10.07
N HIS A 214 4.16 -12.56 10.68
CA HIS A 214 3.33 -13.26 11.65
C HIS A 214 3.36 -12.51 12.99
N CYS A 215 2.20 -12.07 13.47
CA CYS A 215 2.08 -11.22 14.65
C CYS A 215 1.41 -11.89 15.87
N GLY A 216 1.02 -13.17 15.82
CA GLY A 216 0.44 -13.87 16.98
C GLY A 216 0.00 -15.30 16.68
N GLY A 217 -0.46 -16.01 17.73
CA GLY A 217 -1.11 -17.33 17.64
C GLY A 217 -0.28 -18.46 17.05
N GLN A 218 -0.98 -19.43 16.43
CA GLN A 218 -0.42 -20.62 15.77
C GLN A 218 0.59 -20.31 14.64
N TYR A 219 0.61 -19.08 14.13
CA TYR A 219 1.45 -18.67 13.01
C TYR A 219 2.86 -18.24 13.40
N MET A 220 3.14 -18.02 14.69
CA MET A 220 4.51 -17.79 15.20
C MET A 220 5.37 -19.06 15.17
N ALA A 221 4.76 -20.25 15.19
CA ALA A 221 5.49 -21.52 15.12
C ALA A 221 5.99 -21.84 13.69
N ALA A 222 5.26 -21.40 12.66
CA ALA A 222 5.62 -21.62 11.26
C ALA A 222 6.89 -20.86 10.84
N SER A 223 7.14 -19.66 11.39
CA SER A 223 8.35 -18.88 11.11
C SER A 223 9.62 -19.42 11.77
N GLN A 224 9.48 -20.25 12.81
CA GLN A 224 10.61 -20.93 13.46
C GLN A 224 10.95 -22.28 12.81
N GLY A 225 9.97 -22.98 12.22
CA GLY A 225 10.19 -24.26 11.53
C GLY A 225 10.93 -24.16 10.19
N ALA A 226 10.80 -23.04 9.48
CA ALA A 226 11.47 -22.84 8.18
C ALA A 226 12.98 -22.52 8.30
N LYS A 227 13.48 -22.19 9.49
CA LYS A 227 14.92 -21.91 9.72
C LYS A 227 15.77 -23.15 10.04
N LEU A 228 15.18 -24.34 10.09
CA LEU A 228 15.85 -25.58 10.47
C LEU A 228 16.19 -26.53 9.28
N LEU A 229 16.02 -26.07 8.04
CA LEU A 229 16.38 -26.83 6.84
C LEU A 229 17.21 -25.97 5.85
N ALA A 230 18.28 -25.37 6.35
CA ALA A 230 19.39 -24.87 5.54
C ALA A 230 20.69 -25.55 5.99
#